data_AF-A0A9E4VER2-F1
#
_entry.id   AF-A0A9E4VER2-F1
#
_cell.length_a   1.000
_cell.length_b   1.000
_cell.length_c   1.000
_cell.angle_alpha   90.00
_cell.angle_beta   90.00
_cell.angle_gamma   90.00
#
_symmetry.space_group_name_H-M   'P 1'
#
loop_
_entity.id
_entity.type
_entity.pdbx_description
1 polymer ?
#
loop_
_entity_poly.entity_id
_entity_poly.type
_entity_poly.pdbx_seq_one_letter_code
_entity_poly.pdbx_strand_id
1 'polypeptide(L)'
;MAYDHSRSLTAARLWWALNTYGHTNVKILNGGWRAWIANGGTVDFGRAAPRSVTFTPKYDDSKLVKVDELKQACEVGGSVIWDVRSDGEWDGSASRGNKRTGHIPGAVHLEWFNLLDSETNEFKPAAEIRRILTDHGITPDKNVYTY
;
A
#
# COMPACT_ATOMS: atom_id res chain seq x y z
N MET A 1 2.12 -14.47 -8.15
CA MET A 1 1.48 -13.22 -8.62
C MET A 1 0.22 -13.00 -7.80
N ALA A 2 -0.09 -11.77 -7.40
CA ALA A 2 -1.27 -11.41 -6.64
C ALA A 2 -2.12 -10.40 -7.43
N TYR A 3 -3.44 -10.46 -7.28
CA TYR A 3 -4.38 -9.49 -7.85
C TYR A 3 -5.64 -9.45 -6.98
N ASP A 4 -6.45 -8.42 -7.16
CA ASP A 4 -7.76 -8.29 -6.53
C ASP A 4 -8.74 -7.55 -7.45
N HIS A 5 -9.95 -7.29 -6.95
CA HIS A 5 -10.96 -6.46 -7.61
C HIS A 5 -11.11 -5.07 -6.95
N SER A 6 -10.15 -4.69 -6.11
CA SER A 6 -10.17 -3.51 -5.22
C SER A 6 -8.98 -2.59 -5.52
N ARG A 7 -8.69 -2.39 -6.82
CA ARG A 7 -7.63 -1.51 -7.33
C ARG A 7 -6.24 -1.84 -6.76
N SER A 8 -5.94 -3.13 -6.62
CA SER A 8 -4.69 -3.67 -6.08
C SER A 8 -4.45 -3.42 -4.58
N LEU A 9 -5.42 -2.89 -3.83
CA LEU A 9 -5.25 -2.59 -2.41
C LEU A 9 -4.94 -3.83 -1.56
N THR A 10 -5.71 -4.91 -1.71
CA THR A 10 -5.50 -6.13 -0.92
C THR A 10 -4.37 -6.97 -1.48
N ALA A 11 -4.17 -6.95 -2.80
CA ALA A 11 -3.03 -7.55 -3.47
C ALA A 11 -1.70 -6.92 -3.04
N ALA A 12 -1.66 -5.59 -2.88
CA ALA A 12 -0.48 -4.87 -2.36
C ALA A 12 -0.20 -5.21 -0.90
N ARG A 13 -1.23 -5.33 -0.07
CA ARG A 13 -1.06 -5.78 1.33
C ARG A 13 -0.51 -7.21 1.41
N LEU A 14 -1.00 -8.11 0.56
CA LEU A 14 -0.47 -9.48 0.46
C LEU A 14 0.97 -9.50 -0.06
N TRP A 15 1.28 -8.69 -1.08
CA TRP A 15 2.63 -8.51 -1.59
C TRP A 15 3.60 -8.05 -0.49
N TRP A 16 3.20 -7.05 0.31
CA TRP A 16 4.00 -6.59 1.45
C TRP A 16 4.20 -7.72 2.46
N ALA A 17 3.12 -8.45 2.84
CA ALA A 17 3.21 -9.52 3.81
C ALA A 17 4.14 -10.66 3.36
N LEU A 18 4.06 -11.07 2.10
CA LEU A 18 4.94 -12.08 1.52
C LEU A 18 6.41 -11.62 1.55
N ASN A 19 6.69 -10.36 1.23
CA ASN A 19 8.04 -9.79 1.34
C ASN A 19 8.53 -9.72 2.81
N THR A 20 7.65 -9.44 3.76
CA THR A 20 7.94 -9.43 5.21
C THR A 20 8.29 -10.82 5.74
N TYR A 21 7.73 -11.87 5.17
CA TYR A 21 8.04 -13.26 5.55
C TYR A 21 9.03 -13.96 4.60
N GLY A 22 9.78 -13.20 3.79
CA GLY A 22 10.89 -13.71 2.99
C GLY A 22 10.52 -14.31 1.63
N HIS A 23 9.27 -14.20 1.20
CA HIS A 23 8.82 -14.57 -0.14
C HIS A 23 8.89 -13.35 -1.06
N THR A 24 10.07 -13.03 -1.56
CA THR A 24 10.33 -11.79 -2.32
C THR A 24 10.02 -11.87 -3.81
N ASN A 25 9.89 -13.08 -4.38
CA ASN A 25 9.50 -13.27 -5.78
C ASN A 25 7.97 -13.21 -5.96
N VAL A 26 7.37 -12.08 -5.57
CA VAL A 26 5.95 -11.80 -5.72
C VAL A 26 5.76 -10.55 -6.58
N LYS A 27 4.78 -10.62 -7.47
CA LYS A 27 4.38 -9.53 -8.38
C LYS A 27 2.90 -9.26 -8.23
N ILE A 28 2.49 -8.01 -8.43
CA ILE A 28 1.08 -7.59 -8.49
C ILE A 28 0.68 -7.47 -9.96
N LEU A 29 -0.52 -7.92 -10.31
CA LEU A 29 -1.12 -7.66 -11.61
C LEU A 29 -1.60 -6.19 -11.65
N ASN A 30 -0.95 -5.36 -12.47
CA ASN A 30 -1.31 -3.96 -12.62
C ASN A 30 -2.76 -3.82 -13.11
N GLY A 31 -3.56 -2.97 -12.47
CA GLY A 31 -5.00 -2.81 -12.76
C GLY A 31 -5.90 -3.95 -12.27
N GLY A 32 -5.33 -5.02 -11.72
CA GLY A 32 -6.03 -6.13 -11.10
C GLY A 32 -7.04 -6.83 -12.03
N TRP A 33 -8.14 -7.30 -11.43
CA TRP A 33 -9.22 -8.00 -12.13
C TRP A 33 -9.83 -7.18 -13.27
N ARG A 34 -9.99 -5.87 -13.07
CA ARG A 34 -10.62 -5.00 -14.07
C ARG A 34 -9.80 -4.92 -15.35
N ALA A 35 -8.49 -4.70 -15.22
CA ALA A 35 -7.59 -4.68 -16.37
C ALA A 35 -7.50 -6.06 -17.06
N TRP A 36 -7.50 -7.15 -16.29
CA TRP A 36 -7.52 -8.50 -16.85
C TRP A 36 -8.70 -8.72 -17.81
N ILE A 37 -9.91 -8.40 -17.35
CA ILE A 37 -11.13 -8.57 -18.16
C ILE A 37 -11.16 -7.59 -19.34
N ALA A 38 -10.77 -6.33 -19.13
CA ALA A 38 -10.73 -5.32 -20.20
C ALA A 38 -9.80 -5.71 -21.36
N ASN A 39 -8.73 -6.47 -21.06
CA ASN A 39 -7.78 -6.98 -22.06
C ASN A 39 -8.14 -8.37 -22.61
N GLY A 40 -9.37 -8.87 -22.38
CA GLY A 40 -9.82 -10.16 -22.90
C GLY A 40 -9.18 -11.37 -22.21
N GLY A 41 -8.71 -11.21 -20.97
CA GLY A 41 -8.13 -12.29 -20.18
C GLY A 41 -9.11 -13.44 -19.94
N THR A 42 -8.61 -14.67 -20.01
CA THR A 42 -9.42 -15.87 -19.77
C THR A 42 -9.82 -16.00 -18.30
N VAL A 43 -11.01 -16.51 -18.04
CA VAL A 43 -11.52 -16.77 -16.68
C VAL A 43 -11.85 -18.25 -16.54
N ASP A 44 -11.43 -18.83 -15.43
CA ASP A 44 -11.80 -20.19 -15.03
C ASP A 44 -12.65 -20.13 -13.76
N PHE A 45 -13.76 -20.87 -13.77
CA PHE A 45 -14.68 -21.02 -12.63
C PHE A 45 -14.48 -22.35 -11.88
N GLY A 46 -13.52 -23.16 -12.33
CA GLY A 46 -13.13 -24.40 -11.68
C GLY A 46 -12.62 -24.18 -10.27
N ARG A 47 -12.86 -25.16 -9.40
CA ARG A 47 -12.32 -25.14 -8.03
C ARG A 47 -10.79 -25.33 -8.10
N ALA A 48 -10.05 -24.40 -7.53
CA ALA A 48 -8.60 -24.54 -7.41
C ALA A 48 -8.24 -25.78 -6.54
N ALA A 49 -7.32 -26.60 -7.04
CA ALA A 49 -6.69 -27.70 -6.31
C ALA A 49 -5.24 -27.30 -5.97
N PRO A 50 -5.00 -26.57 -4.86
CA PRO A 50 -3.65 -26.13 -4.53
C PRO A 50 -2.74 -27.34 -4.28
N ARG A 51 -1.54 -27.30 -4.84
CA ARG A 51 -0.50 -28.28 -4.56
C ARG A 51 0.14 -27.97 -3.21
N SER A 52 0.28 -28.98 -2.36
CA SER A 52 1.02 -28.84 -1.10
C SER A 52 2.50 -28.53 -1.38
N VAL A 53 3.01 -27.51 -0.71
CA VAL A 53 4.41 -27.08 -0.75
C VAL A 53 4.83 -26.66 0.66
N THR A 54 6.11 -26.86 1.00
CA THR A 54 6.65 -26.36 2.26
C THR A 54 7.11 -24.91 2.07
N PHE A 55 6.65 -24.02 2.94
CA PHE A 55 7.12 -22.65 3.05
C PHE A 55 7.71 -22.43 4.44
N THR A 56 8.97 -22.01 4.50
CA THR A 56 9.64 -21.63 5.75
C THR A 56 9.74 -20.11 5.81
N PRO A 57 8.89 -19.42 6.61
CA PRO A 57 8.90 -17.97 6.68
C PRO A 57 10.21 -17.46 7.26
N LYS A 58 10.73 -16.36 6.70
CA LYS A 58 11.84 -15.58 7.23
C LYS A 58 11.33 -14.18 7.53
N TYR A 59 10.97 -13.96 8.79
CA TYR A 59 10.44 -12.67 9.22
C TYR A 59 11.52 -11.59 9.21
N ASP A 60 11.23 -10.47 8.56
CA ASP A 60 12.05 -9.26 8.55
C ASP A 60 11.30 -8.14 9.27
N ASP A 61 11.75 -7.83 10.49
CA ASP A 61 11.11 -6.85 11.35
C ASP A 61 11.31 -5.40 10.88
N SER A 62 12.31 -5.14 10.03
CA SER A 62 12.57 -3.80 9.47
C SER A 62 11.45 -3.28 8.55
N LYS A 63 10.53 -4.17 8.11
CA LYS A 63 9.39 -3.80 7.26
C LYS A 63 8.16 -3.32 8.03
N LEU A 64 8.19 -3.35 9.37
CA LEU A 64 7.10 -2.91 10.23
C LEU A 64 7.64 -1.93 11.28
N VAL A 65 6.96 -0.79 11.43
CA VAL A 65 7.25 0.17 12.50
C VAL A 65 6.30 -0.05 13.66
N LYS A 66 6.82 -0.07 14.89
CA LYS A 66 6.02 -0.16 16.11
C LYS A 66 5.54 1.22 16.54
N VAL A 67 4.49 1.26 17.35
CA VAL A 67 3.88 2.52 17.81
C VAL A 67 4.88 3.41 18.55
N ASP A 68 5.74 2.86 19.40
CA ASP A 68 6.71 3.66 20.15
C ASP A 68 7.86 4.18 19.28
N GLU A 69 8.28 3.40 18.28
CA GLU A 69 9.24 3.84 17.26
C GLU A 69 8.66 4.99 16.42
N LEU A 70 7.38 4.89 16.05
CA LEU A 70 6.69 5.93 15.30
C LEU A 70 6.55 7.22 16.12
N LYS A 71 6.20 7.13 17.41
CA LYS A 71 6.16 8.29 18.31
C LYS A 71 7.51 8.99 18.39
N GLN A 72 8.60 8.23 18.55
CA GLN A 72 9.94 8.79 18.59
C GLN A 72 10.30 9.49 17.26
N ALA A 73 9.92 8.91 16.12
CA ALA A 73 10.12 9.53 14.82
C ALA A 73 9.35 10.87 14.68
N CYS A 74 8.15 10.98 15.27
CA CYS A 74 7.42 12.26 15.32
C CYS A 74 8.15 13.33 16.13
N GLU A 75 8.81 12.95 17.22
CA GLU A 75 9.48 13.90 18.14
C GLU A 75 10.83 14.38 17.62
N VAL A 76 11.64 13.48 17.07
CA VAL A 76 13.00 13.79 16.57
C VAL A 76 12.95 14.58 15.25
N GLY A 77 11.92 14.35 14.44
CA GLY A 77 11.83 14.92 13.10
C GLY A 77 12.76 14.23 12.08
N GLY A 78 12.77 14.72 10.84
CA GLY A 78 13.59 14.18 9.74
C GLY A 78 13.03 12.94 9.04
N SER A 79 11.93 12.37 9.55
CA SER A 79 11.15 11.31 8.88
C SER A 79 9.88 11.87 8.26
N VAL A 80 9.28 11.14 7.32
CA VAL A 80 7.97 11.43 6.75
C VAL A 80 6.99 10.37 7.23
N ILE A 81 5.90 10.82 7.84
CA ILE A 81 4.78 9.98 8.20
C ILE A 81 3.73 10.20 7.12
N TRP A 82 3.52 9.21 6.26
CA TRP A 82 2.66 9.31 5.10
C TRP A 82 1.32 8.62 5.36
N ASP A 83 0.29 9.43 5.60
CA ASP A 83 -1.09 8.97 5.73
C ASP A 83 -1.70 8.77 4.34
N VAL A 84 -2.00 7.52 3.99
CA VAL A 84 -2.55 7.17 2.68
C VAL A 84 -4.06 7.04 2.67
N ARG A 85 -4.75 7.34 3.78
CA ARG A 85 -6.21 7.18 3.91
C ARG A 85 -6.97 8.20 3.06
N SER A 86 -8.30 8.21 3.14
CA SER A 86 -9.13 9.22 2.46
C SER A 86 -9.03 10.60 3.11
N ASP A 87 -9.36 11.66 2.35
CA ASP A 87 -9.42 13.04 2.85
C ASP A 87 -10.29 13.16 4.12
N GLY A 88 -11.43 12.47 4.16
CA GLY A 88 -12.33 12.51 5.32
C GLY A 88 -11.78 11.79 6.55
N GLU A 89 -10.99 10.73 6.36
CA GLU A 89 -10.29 10.06 7.46
C GLU A 89 -9.14 10.93 7.99
N TRP A 90 -8.50 11.69 7.10
CA TRP A 90 -7.42 12.63 7.40
C TRP A 90 -7.90 13.87 8.15
N ASP A 91 -8.92 14.57 7.64
CA ASP A 91 -9.46 15.79 8.27
C ASP A 91 -10.35 15.51 9.49
N GLY A 92 -10.74 14.24 9.65
CA GLY A 92 -11.54 13.75 10.76
C GLY A 92 -13.05 13.91 10.60
N SER A 93 -13.52 14.31 9.42
CA SER A 93 -14.95 14.35 9.05
C SER A 93 -15.57 12.96 8.88
N ALA A 94 -14.76 11.94 8.57
CA ALA A 94 -15.18 10.54 8.48
C ALA A 94 -14.58 9.72 9.65
N SER A 95 -15.43 9.38 10.63
CA SER A 95 -14.98 8.62 11.82
C SER A 95 -14.55 7.19 11.51
N ARG A 96 -15.27 6.48 10.63
CA ARG A 96 -15.05 5.05 10.33
C ARG A 96 -15.05 4.15 11.58
N GLY A 97 -15.71 4.59 12.65
CA GLY A 97 -15.78 3.88 13.94
C GLY A 97 -14.58 4.14 14.87
N ASN A 98 -13.67 5.04 14.51
CA ASN A 98 -12.53 5.41 15.35
C ASN A 98 -12.96 6.25 16.55
N LYS A 99 -12.36 5.96 17.72
CA LYS A 99 -12.56 6.74 18.96
C LYS A 99 -12.05 8.18 18.86
N ARG A 100 -11.02 8.39 18.04
CA ARG A 100 -10.43 9.70 17.73
C ARG A 100 -10.31 9.81 16.22
N THR A 101 -10.81 10.90 15.66
CA THR A 101 -10.72 11.20 14.23
C THR A 101 -9.53 12.13 13.95
N GLY A 102 -9.19 12.28 12.68
CA GLY A 102 -8.02 13.04 12.23
C GLY A 102 -6.82 12.15 11.94
N HIS A 103 -5.61 12.70 12.06
CA HIS A 103 -4.35 12.08 11.66
C HIS A 103 -3.26 12.22 12.71
N ILE A 104 -2.13 11.53 12.48
CA ILE A 104 -0.92 11.64 13.32
C ILE A 104 -0.33 13.05 13.14
N PRO A 105 -0.07 13.81 14.23
CA PRO A 105 0.50 15.15 14.12
C PRO A 105 1.78 15.20 13.27
N GLY A 106 1.85 16.14 12.33
CA GLY A 106 2.99 16.31 11.43
C GLY A 106 3.05 15.34 10.25
N ALA A 107 2.06 14.46 10.08
CA ALA A 107 1.97 13.61 8.91
C ALA A 107 1.76 14.42 7.61
N VAL A 108 2.12 13.82 6.49
CA VAL A 108 1.81 14.27 5.15
C VAL A 108 0.66 13.42 4.63
N HIS A 109 -0.34 14.07 4.04
CA HIS A 109 -1.46 13.40 3.41
C HIS A 109 -1.26 13.28 1.90
N LEU A 110 -1.44 12.06 1.40
CA LEU A 110 -1.60 11.77 -0.02
C LEU A 110 -2.30 10.41 -0.11
N GLU A 111 -3.57 10.40 -0.50
CA GLU A 111 -4.35 9.18 -0.57
C GLU A 111 -3.71 8.19 -1.57
N TRP A 112 -3.64 6.90 -1.21
CA TRP A 112 -3.06 5.86 -2.09
C TRP A 112 -3.71 5.88 -3.48
N PHE A 113 -4.99 6.24 -3.55
CA PHE A 113 -5.78 6.33 -4.75
C PHE A 113 -5.22 7.33 -5.76
N ASN A 114 -4.56 8.41 -5.30
CA ASN A 114 -3.96 9.41 -6.19
C ASN A 114 -2.77 8.87 -7.00
N LEU A 115 -2.22 7.70 -6.62
CA LEU A 115 -1.13 7.03 -7.32
C LEU A 115 -1.62 6.06 -8.41
N LEU A 116 -2.94 5.98 -8.60
CA LEU A 116 -3.58 5.16 -9.60
C LEU A 116 -4.20 6.02 -10.69
N ASP A 117 -4.29 5.44 -11.88
CA ASP A 117 -5.16 5.92 -12.94
C ASP A 117 -6.61 5.56 -12.60
N SER A 118 -7.49 6.56 -12.53
CA SER A 118 -8.85 6.39 -12.04
C SER A 118 -9.75 5.63 -13.03
N GLU A 119 -9.40 5.64 -14.30
CA GLU A 119 -10.15 4.98 -15.38
C GLU A 119 -9.77 3.50 -15.47
N THR A 120 -8.49 3.18 -15.41
CA THR A 120 -7.96 1.82 -15.63
C THR A 120 -7.69 1.04 -14.34
N ASN A 121 -7.59 1.73 -13.19
CA ASN A 121 -7.08 1.22 -11.90
C ASN A 121 -5.60 0.79 -11.93
N GLU A 122 -4.87 1.12 -12.99
CA GLU A 122 -3.44 0.85 -13.07
C GLU A 122 -2.64 1.81 -12.19
N PHE A 123 -1.48 1.36 -11.72
CA PHE A 123 -0.48 2.25 -11.15
C PHE A 123 -0.04 3.25 -12.21
N LYS A 124 0.02 4.54 -11.83
CA LYS A 124 0.63 5.57 -12.68
C LYS A 124 2.08 5.20 -13.02
N PRO A 125 2.64 5.70 -14.13
CA PRO A 125 4.04 5.49 -14.46
C PRO A 125 4.96 5.84 -13.29
N ALA A 126 6.02 5.05 -13.08
CA ALA A 126 6.92 5.23 -11.93
C ALA A 126 7.54 6.64 -11.85
N ALA A 127 7.79 7.28 -12.99
CA ALA A 127 8.27 8.66 -13.04
C ALA A 127 7.21 9.66 -12.54
N GLU A 128 5.94 9.45 -12.87
CA GLU A 128 4.83 10.28 -12.40
C GLU A 128 4.60 10.07 -10.89
N ILE A 129 4.58 8.83 -10.41
CA ILE A 129 4.48 8.53 -8.98
C ILE A 129 5.62 9.21 -8.22
N ARG A 130 6.87 9.09 -8.71
CA ARG A 130 8.02 9.73 -8.06
C ARG A 130 7.87 11.25 -7.98
N ARG A 131 7.36 11.88 -9.04
CA ARG A 131 7.08 13.32 -9.05
C ARG A 131 6.01 13.68 -8.02
N ILE A 132 4.87 13.00 -8.03
CA ILE A 132 3.77 13.24 -7.07
C ILE A 132 4.27 13.13 -5.63
N LEU A 133 5.02 12.07 -5.31
CA LEU A 133 5.58 11.87 -3.97
C LEU A 133 6.56 13.00 -3.59
N THR A 134 7.44 13.39 -4.51
CA THR A 134 8.42 14.48 -4.28
C THR A 134 7.73 15.82 -4.06
N ASP A 135 6.67 16.12 -4.83
CA ASP A 135 5.86 17.33 -4.68
C ASP A 135 5.18 17.42 -3.30
N HIS A 136 4.98 16.29 -2.62
CA HIS A 136 4.47 16.18 -1.24
C HIS A 136 5.59 16.04 -0.19
N GLY A 137 6.86 16.18 -0.57
CA GLY A 137 8.00 16.07 0.34
C GLY A 137 8.32 14.63 0.79
N ILE A 138 7.69 13.63 0.16
CA ILE A 138 7.95 12.20 0.36
C ILE A 138 9.12 11.79 -0.55
N THR A 139 10.33 11.85 -0.02
CA THR A 139 11.57 11.71 -0.80
C THR A 139 12.42 10.54 -0.29
N PRO A 140 13.23 9.89 -1.17
CA PRO A 140 13.96 8.67 -0.83
C PRO A 140 15.14 8.87 0.13
N ASP A 141 15.54 10.11 0.40
CA ASP A 141 16.57 10.48 1.38
C ASP A 141 16.06 10.49 2.83
N LYS A 142 14.75 10.31 3.04
CA LYS A 142 14.11 10.27 4.37
C LYS A 142 13.58 8.88 4.69
N ASN A 143 13.47 8.58 5.98
CA ASN A 143 12.66 7.45 6.42
C ASN A 143 11.18 7.76 6.20
N VAL A 144 10.46 6.87 5.51
CA VAL A 144 9.03 7.04 5.22
C VAL A 144 8.23 5.94 5.92
N TYR A 145 7.31 6.34 6.79
CA TYR A 145 6.40 5.44 7.49
C TYR A 145 4.98 5.65 6.95
N THR A 146 4.40 4.64 6.33
CA THR A 146 3.03 4.72 5.78
C THR A 146 2.02 3.97 6.64
N TYR A 147 0.79 4.48 6.71
CA TYR A 147 -0.32 3.87 7.42
C TYR A 147 -1.67 4.15 6.75
#